data_AF-A0A946MM20-F1
#
_entry.id   AF-A0A946MM20-F1
#
_cell.length_a   1.000
_cell.length_b   1.000
_cell.length_c   1.000
_cell.angle_alpha   90.00
_cell.angle_beta   90.00
_cell.angle_gamma   90.00
#
_symmetry.space_group_name_H-M   'P 1'
#
loop_
_entity.id
_entity.type
_entity.pdbx_description
1 polymer ?
#
loop_
_entity_poly.entity_id
_entity_poly.type
_entity_poly.pdbx_seq_one_letter_code
_entity_poly.pdbx_strand_id
1 'polypeptide(L)'
;FQNDKNMAIIFQSEVRYLRDIESQIKDISKMYLDLLSDIIEQGQIEGSIRQDLFVGLVKRFILGAVEGVIRTWVTADGRYDLVSMADPLVDLYLTGVKGK
;
A
#
# COMPACT_ATOMS: atom_id res chain seq x y z
N PHE A 1 1.46 1.61 12.67
CA PHE A 1 2.85 2.03 12.41
C PHE A 1 3.24 3.30 13.17
N GLN A 2 2.52 4.42 13.05
CA GLN A 2 2.92 5.66 13.77
C GLN A 2 3.02 5.49 15.30
N ASN A 3 2.04 4.80 15.90
CA ASN A 3 2.01 4.53 17.34
C ASN A 3 2.91 3.36 17.77
N ASP A 4 3.48 2.62 16.81
CA ASP A 4 4.38 1.48 17.06
C ASP A 4 5.33 1.29 15.88
N LYS A 5 6.52 1.87 16.01
CA LYS A 5 7.58 1.84 15.00
C LYS A 5 8.24 0.46 14.88
N ASN A 6 8.30 -0.31 15.97
CA ASN A 6 8.86 -1.66 15.95
C ASN A 6 8.01 -2.57 15.05
N MET A 7 6.69 -2.44 15.12
CA MET A 7 5.78 -3.12 14.20
C MET A 7 5.99 -2.72 12.73
N ALA A 8 6.36 -1.47 12.44
CA ALA A 8 6.67 -1.03 11.08
C ALA A 8 7.99 -1.63 10.56
N ILE A 9 8.98 -1.78 11.44
CA ILE A 9 10.27 -2.39 11.12
C ILE A 9 10.08 -3.89 10.84
N ILE A 10 9.39 -4.60 11.73
CA ILE A 10 9.08 -6.04 11.60
C ILE A 10 8.30 -6.30 10.31
N PHE A 11 7.24 -5.53 10.05
CA PHE A 11 6.46 -5.63 8.83
C PHE A 11 7.34 -5.46 7.57
N GLN A 12 8.25 -4.47 7.55
CA GLN A 12 9.14 -4.25 6.42
C GLN A 12 10.21 -5.33 6.25
N SER A 13 10.74 -5.89 7.34
CA SER A 13 11.77 -6.92 7.29
C SER A 13 11.19 -8.29 6.93
N GLU A 14 9.97 -8.59 7.39
CA GLU A 14 9.36 -9.92 7.24
C GLU A 14 8.54 -10.05 5.95
N VAL A 15 7.66 -9.09 5.63
CA VAL A 15 6.77 -9.18 4.46
C VAL A 15 7.54 -9.10 3.14
N ARG A 16 8.68 -8.39 3.11
CA ARG A 16 9.46 -8.18 1.88
C ARG A 16 10.51 -9.27 1.59
N TYR A 17 10.91 -10.07 2.58
CA TYR A 17 12.03 -11.02 2.46
C TYR A 17 11.70 -12.50 2.69
N LEU A 18 10.49 -12.88 3.13
CA LEU A 18 10.27 -14.25 3.57
C LEU A 18 9.43 -15.07 2.58
N ARG A 19 10.15 -15.98 1.90
CA ARG A 19 9.60 -17.19 1.25
C ARG A 19 8.93 -18.14 2.27
N ASP A 20 9.20 -17.99 3.58
CA ASP A 20 8.67 -18.85 4.66
C ASP A 20 8.21 -18.05 5.90
N ILE A 21 7.15 -17.25 5.79
CA ILE A 21 6.44 -16.71 6.96
C ILE A 21 5.39 -17.70 7.48
N GLU A 22 5.17 -17.71 8.80
CA GLU A 22 4.02 -18.29 9.48
C GLU A 22 2.71 -18.01 8.72
N SER A 23 1.84 -19.02 8.63
CA SER A 23 0.62 -18.98 7.79
C SER A 23 -0.25 -17.74 8.04
N GLN A 24 -0.32 -17.27 9.29
CA GLN A 24 -1.17 -16.14 9.68
C GLN A 24 -0.79 -14.81 9.01
N ILE A 25 0.50 -14.52 8.82
CA ILE A 25 0.93 -13.27 8.16
C ILE A 25 0.72 -13.35 6.65
N LYS A 26 0.91 -14.54 6.06
CA LYS A 26 0.56 -14.81 4.65
C LYS A 26 -0.94 -14.60 4.43
N ASP A 27 -1.77 -15.05 5.36
CA ASP A 27 -3.23 -14.91 5.31
C ASP A 27 -3.66 -13.44 5.37
N ILE A 28 -3.11 -12.63 6.28
CA ILE A 28 -3.41 -11.19 6.38
C ILE A 28 -3.00 -10.45 5.10
N SER A 29 -1.81 -10.73 4.58
CA SER A 29 -1.31 -10.11 3.34
C SER A 29 -2.20 -10.46 2.15
N LYS A 30 -2.66 -11.71 2.09
CA LYS A 30 -3.60 -12.17 1.06
C LYS A 30 -4.95 -11.46 1.19
N MET A 31 -5.53 -11.40 2.39
CA MET A 31 -6.79 -10.69 2.62
C MET A 31 -6.73 -9.23 2.20
N TYR A 32 -5.62 -8.54 2.47
CA TYR A 32 -5.42 -7.16 2.03
C TYR A 32 -5.39 -7.03 0.50
N LEU A 33 -4.66 -7.93 -0.18
CA LEU A 33 -4.59 -7.95 -1.64
C LEU A 33 -5.93 -8.32 -2.29
N ASP A 34 -6.68 -9.23 -1.68
CA ASP A 34 -8.01 -9.62 -2.14
C ASP A 34 -8.98 -8.44 -2.01
N LEU A 35 -8.99 -7.76 -0.86
CA LEU A 35 -9.77 -6.53 -0.66
C LEU A 35 -9.43 -5.44 -1.68
N LEU A 36 -8.15 -5.22 -1.97
CA LEU A 36 -7.77 -4.26 -3.03
C LEU A 36 -8.30 -4.69 -4.40
N SER A 37 -8.35 -6.00 -4.68
CA SER A 37 -8.92 -6.51 -5.93
C SER A 37 -10.38 -6.13 -6.04
N ASP A 38 -11.15 -6.42 -4.99
CA ASP A 38 -12.58 -6.16 -4.94
C ASP A 38 -12.88 -4.67 -5.13
N ILE A 39 -12.12 -3.79 -4.46
CA ILE A 39 -12.27 -2.33 -4.60
C ILE A 39 -11.99 -1.88 -6.04
N ILE A 40 -10.91 -2.39 -6.65
CA ILE A 40 -10.51 -1.98 -8.01
C ILE A 40 -11.52 -2.49 -9.04
N GLU A 41 -11.94 -3.75 -8.93
CA GLU A 41 -12.92 -4.38 -9.81
C GLU A 41 -14.28 -3.69 -9.70
N GLN A 42 -14.73 -3.38 -8.48
CA GLN A 42 -15.95 -2.62 -8.26
C GLN A 42 -15.87 -1.21 -8.87
N GLY A 43 -14.76 -0.50 -8.66
CA GLY A 43 -14.57 0.82 -9.26
C GLY A 43 -14.52 0.76 -10.79
N GLN A 44 -14.00 -0.32 -11.36
CA GLN A 44 -14.07 -0.57 -12.80
C GLN A 44 -15.53 -0.74 -13.24
N ILE A 45 -16.29 -1.62 -12.59
CA ILE A 45 -17.73 -1.85 -12.88
C ILE A 45 -18.53 -0.54 -12.84
N GLU A 46 -18.25 0.33 -11.86
CA GLU A 46 -18.92 1.62 -11.68
C GLU A 46 -18.42 2.71 -12.66
N GLY A 47 -17.32 2.46 -13.37
CA GLY A 47 -16.66 3.45 -14.23
C GLY A 47 -15.88 4.53 -13.49
N SER A 48 -15.68 4.38 -12.18
CA SER A 48 -14.85 5.28 -11.36
C SER A 48 -13.35 4.97 -11.48
N ILE A 49 -13.00 3.74 -11.88
CA ILE A 49 -11.65 3.31 -12.26
C ILE A 49 -11.64 2.90 -13.73
N ARG A 50 -10.61 3.31 -14.46
CA ARG A 50 -10.46 3.00 -15.89
C ARG A 50 -10.29 1.50 -16.15
N GLN A 51 -11.01 1.02 -17.16
CA GLN A 51 -11.14 -0.40 -17.53
C GLN A 51 -9.90 -0.99 -18.20
N ASP A 52 -9.02 -0.14 -18.75
CA ASP A 52 -7.82 -0.57 -19.46
C ASP A 52 -6.63 -0.86 -18.52
N LEU A 53 -6.81 -0.70 -17.20
CA LEU A 53 -5.83 -1.08 -16.20
C LEU A 53 -6.01 -2.52 -15.73
N PHE A 54 -4.94 -3.29 -15.78
CA PHE A 54 -4.89 -4.60 -15.16
C PHE A 54 -4.96 -4.46 -13.64
N VAL A 55 -5.94 -5.10 -12.98
CA VAL A 55 -6.13 -5.08 -11.52
C VAL A 55 -4.83 -5.40 -10.79
N GLY A 56 -4.08 -6.41 -11.25
CA GLY A 56 -2.79 -6.79 -10.67
C GLY A 56 -1.72 -5.69 -10.69
N LEU A 57 -1.72 -4.83 -11.71
CA LEU A 57 -0.81 -3.68 -11.79
C LEU A 57 -1.20 -2.61 -10.77
N VAL A 58 -2.49 -2.28 -10.68
CA VAL A 58 -3.00 -1.24 -9.77
C VAL A 58 -2.75 -1.62 -8.31
N LYS A 59 -3.01 -2.89 -7.93
CA LYS A 59 -2.71 -3.40 -6.58
C LYS A 59 -1.23 -3.24 -6.22
N ARG A 60 -0.33 -3.60 -7.15
CA ARG A 60 1.13 -3.46 -6.94
C ARG A 60 1.56 -2.01 -6.83
N PHE A 61 0.94 -1.12 -7.61
CA PHE A 61 1.21 0.31 -7.54
C PHE A 61 0.83 0.90 -6.17
N ILE A 62 -0.39 0.62 -5.70
CA ILE A 62 -0.87 1.08 -4.38
C ILE A 62 0.03 0.53 -3.27
N LEU A 63 0.28 -0.79 -3.25
CA LEU A 63 1.08 -1.41 -2.20
C LEU A 63 2.53 -0.88 -2.21
N GLY A 64 3.14 -0.76 -3.38
CA GLY A 64 4.52 -0.29 -3.51
C GLY A 64 4.71 1.15 -3.01
N ALA A 65 3.74 2.03 -3.27
CA ALA A 65 3.78 3.41 -2.79
C ALA A 65 3.61 3.48 -1.26
N VAL A 66 2.66 2.73 -0.68
CA VAL A 66 2.49 2.64 0.79
C VAL A 66 3.77 2.11 1.45
N GLU A 67 4.33 1.01 0.95
CA GLU A 67 5.58 0.43 1.46
C GLU A 67 6.75 1.42 1.37
N GLY A 68 6.84 2.17 0.27
CA GLY A 68 7.88 3.18 0.05
C GLY A 68 7.82 4.31 1.08
N VAL A 69 6.61 4.79 1.39
CA VAL A 69 6.39 5.83 2.40
C VAL A 69 6.76 5.35 3.80
N ILE A 70 6.30 4.15 4.19
CA ILE A 70 6.65 3.57 5.50
C ILE A 70 8.17 3.33 5.59
N ARG A 71 8.81 2.84 4.51
CA ARG A 71 10.27 2.64 4.45
C ARG A 71 11.04 3.92 4.66
N THR A 72 10.63 4.97 3.96
CA THR A 72 11.25 6.29 4.07
C THR A 72 11.09 6.83 5.49
N TRP A 73 9.92 6.65 6.10
CA TRP A 73 9.64 7.08 7.47
C TRP A 73 10.47 6.32 8.51
N VAL A 74 10.55 4.99 8.40
CA VAL A 74 11.40 4.16 9.26
C VAL A 74 12.87 4.57 9.14
N THR A 75 13.34 4.81 7.90
CA THR A 75 14.73 5.23 7.63
C THR A 75 15.00 6.65 8.16
N ALA A 76 13.98 7.51 8.16
CA ALA A 76 14.02 8.82 8.79
C ALA A 76 13.87 8.78 10.32
N ASP A 77 13.96 7.60 10.94
CA ASP A 77 13.83 7.40 12.38
C ASP A 77 12.45 7.81 12.95
N GLY A 78 11.43 7.90 12.10
CA GLY A 78 10.09 8.33 12.49
C GLY A 78 9.97 9.84 12.79
N ARG A 79 10.90 10.65 12.25
CA ARG A 79 11.02 12.09 12.54
C ARG A 79 9.90 12.99 11.98
N TYR A 80 8.96 12.42 11.24
CA TYR A 80 7.81 13.15 10.69
C TYR A 80 6.51 12.37 10.90
N ASP A 81 5.38 13.06 10.77
CA ASP A 81 4.05 12.47 10.86
C ASP A 81 3.78 11.56 9.65
N LEU A 82 3.75 10.25 9.86
CA LEU A 82 3.50 9.28 8.81
C LEU A 82 2.06 9.39 8.30
N VAL A 83 1.10 9.68 9.18
CA VAL A 83 -0.33 9.79 8.82
C VAL A 83 -0.57 10.94 7.85
N SER A 84 0.22 12.02 7.94
CA SER A 84 0.15 13.15 7.00
C SER A 84 0.40 12.77 5.53
N MET A 85 0.95 11.58 5.25
CA MET A 85 1.19 11.08 3.89
C MET A 85 -0.03 10.37 3.28
N ALA A 86 -1.10 10.15 4.04
CA ALA A 86 -2.29 9.44 3.56
C ALA A 86 -3.00 10.21 2.43
N ASP A 87 -3.38 11.47 2.66
CA ASP A 87 -4.10 12.27 1.65
C ASP A 87 -3.26 12.51 0.38
N PRO A 88 -1.96 12.86 0.45
CA PRO A 88 -1.11 12.96 -0.74
C PRO A 88 -1.01 11.66 -1.55
N LEU A 89 -0.95 10.50 -0.89
CA LEU A 89 -0.93 9.22 -1.59
C LEU A 89 -2.24 8.96 -2.33
N VAL A 90 -3.38 9.23 -1.69
CA VAL A 90 -4.70 9.08 -2.31
C VAL A 90 -4.83 10.01 -3.53
N ASP A 91 -4.42 11.27 -3.40
CA ASP A 91 -4.40 12.20 -4.53
C ASP A 91 -3.54 11.66 -5.68
N LEU A 92 -2.31 11.21 -5.41
CA LEU A 92 -1.44 10.61 -6.42
C LEU A 92 -2.06 9.40 -7.13
N TYR A 93 -2.80 8.55 -6.41
CA TYR A 93 -3.47 7.39 -7.01
C TYR A 93 -4.60 7.80 -7.96
N LEU A 94 -5.32 8.89 -7.65
CA LEU A 94 -6.50 9.30 -8.40
C LEU A 94 -6.17 10.31 -9.51
N THR A 95 -5.22 11.20 -9.29
CA THR A 95 -4.92 12.34 -10.17
C THR A 95 -3.57 12.20 -10.89
N GLY A 96 -2.68 11.33 -10.38
CA GLY A 96 -1.34 11.14 -10.91
C GLY A 96 -0.42 12.32 -10.61
N VAL A 97 0.64 12.50 -11.41
CA VAL A 97 1.68 13.54 -11.19
C VAL A 97 1.56 14.74 -12.12
N LYS A 98 0.52 14.79 -12.95
CA LYS A 98 0.35 15.91 -13.89
C LYS A 98 -0.09 17.16 -13.15
N GLY A 99 0.45 18.31 -13.57
CA GLY A 99 -0.10 19.61 -13.17
C GLY A 99 -1.49 19.82 -13.77
N LYS A 100 -2.21 20.82 -13.24
CA LYS A 100 -3.42 21.35 -13.88
C LYS A 100 -3.10 21.97 -15.23
#